data_AF-A0A4R2IUI5-F1
#
_entry.id   AF-A0A4R2IUI5-F1
#
_cell.length_a   1.000
_cell.length_b   1.000
_cell.length_c   1.000
_cell.angle_alpha   90.00
_cell.angle_beta   90.00
_cell.angle_gamma   90.00
#
_symmetry.space_group_name_H-M   'P 1'
#
loop_
_entity.id
_entity.type
_entity.pdbx_description
1 polymer ?
#
loop_
_entity_poly.entity_id
_entity_poly.type
_entity_poly.pdbx_seq_one_letter_code
_entity_poly.pdbx_strand_id
1 'polypeptide(L)'
;MFTLHEPPLFTRLRMAERILVAGAGGGFDVYAGLPLAFALTAMGKDVHLANFSFTDLRTCDTWLESTDTMTEVALTIEQHRYGVDRRLWRAFPH
;
A
#
# COMPACT_ATOMS: atom_id res chain seq x y z
N MET A 1 -22.05 -13.07 12.53
CA MET A 1 -22.97 -13.75 11.60
C MET A 1 -22.66 -13.25 10.20
N PHE A 2 -22.43 -14.14 9.24
CA PHE A 2 -22.16 -13.76 7.84
C PHE A 2 -23.48 -13.57 7.09
N THR A 3 -23.51 -12.63 6.16
CA THR A 3 -24.66 -12.38 5.29
C THR A 3 -24.20 -12.35 3.84
N LEU A 4 -25.14 -12.45 2.88
CA LEU A 4 -24.81 -12.33 1.46
C LEU A 4 -24.47 -10.90 1.05
N HIS A 5 -24.97 -9.90 1.78
CA HIS A 5 -24.79 -8.48 1.46
C HIS A 5 -23.50 -7.90 2.07
N GLU A 6 -22.97 -8.52 3.12
CA GLU A 6 -21.74 -8.08 3.77
C GLU A 6 -20.60 -9.04 3.41
N PRO A 7 -19.52 -8.56 2.77
CA PRO A 7 -18.37 -9.39 2.47
C PRO A 7 -17.81 -10.03 3.75
N PRO A 8 -17.48 -11.34 3.75
CA PRO A 8 -17.00 -12.05 4.94
C PRO A 8 -15.76 -11.47 5.61
N LEU A 9 -14.97 -10.68 4.88
CA LEU A 9 -13.84 -9.94 5.42
C LEU A 9 -14.29 -8.91 6.48
N PHE A 10 -15.27 -8.07 6.14
CA PHE A 10 -15.75 -7.02 7.05
C PHE A 10 -16.44 -7.60 8.29
N THR A 11 -17.12 -8.74 8.12
CA THR A 11 -17.71 -9.44 9.27
C THR A 11 -16.64 -9.92 10.25
N ARG A 12 -15.50 -10.42 9.74
CA ARG A 12 -14.37 -10.85 10.58
C ARG A 12 -13.67 -9.67 11.26
N LEU A 13 -13.54 -8.54 10.56
CA LEU A 13 -12.88 -7.34 11.07
C LEU A 13 -13.78 -6.45 11.95
N ARG A 14 -15.05 -6.83 12.15
CA ARG A 14 -16.04 -6.01 12.86
C ARG A 14 -15.56 -5.56 14.25
N MET A 15 -14.93 -6.46 15.00
CA MET A 15 -14.41 -6.18 16.35
C MET A 15 -12.95 -5.74 16.37
N ALA A 16 -12.27 -5.74 15.22
CA ALA A 16 -10.92 -5.20 15.14
C ALA A 16 -11.00 -3.67 15.23
N GLU A 17 -10.16 -3.05 16.05
CA GLU A 17 -10.07 -1.59 16.18
C GLU A 17 -8.88 -1.03 15.43
N ARG A 18 -7.73 -1.70 15.54
CA ARG A 18 -6.47 -1.36 14.88
C ARG A 18 -6.15 -2.38 13.82
N ILE A 19 -5.96 -1.93 12.58
CA ILE A 19 -5.81 -2.80 11.41
C ILE A 19 -4.58 -2.38 10.62
N LEU A 20 -3.69 -3.33 10.33
CA LEU A 20 -2.59 -3.14 9.40
C LEU A 20 -2.98 -3.67 8.02
N VAL A 21 -3.01 -2.79 7.02
CA VAL A 21 -3.16 -3.18 5.61
C VAL A 21 -1.77 -3.24 4.99
N ALA A 22 -1.23 -4.45 4.88
CA ALA A 22 0.02 -4.72 4.19
C ALA A 22 -0.26 -4.98 2.70
N GLY A 23 0.33 -4.18 1.83
CA GLY A 23 -0.02 -4.13 0.40
C GLY A 23 -0.67 -2.80 0.02
N ALA A 24 -0.16 -1.69 0.58
CA ALA A 24 -0.58 -0.33 0.28
C ALA A 24 0.56 0.47 -0.40
N GLY A 25 1.35 -0.21 -1.23
CA GLY A 25 2.40 0.40 -2.05
C GLY A 25 1.88 1.02 -3.35
N GLY A 26 2.78 1.10 -4.32
CA GLY A 26 2.44 1.41 -5.73
C GLY A 26 2.03 0.16 -6.52
N GLY A 27 1.61 0.34 -7.77
CA GLY A 27 1.22 -0.77 -8.65
C GLY A 27 -0.15 -1.34 -8.30
N PHE A 28 -0.28 -2.67 -8.18
CA PHE A 28 -1.58 -3.33 -7.96
C PHE A 28 -2.17 -3.06 -6.57
N ASP A 29 -1.31 -2.79 -5.58
CA ASP A 29 -1.66 -2.41 -4.22
C ASP A 29 -2.58 -1.17 -4.16
N VAL A 30 -2.46 -0.25 -5.12
CA VAL A 30 -3.32 0.94 -5.24
C VAL A 30 -4.79 0.55 -5.45
N TYR A 31 -5.04 -0.52 -6.20
CA TYR A 31 -6.40 -0.98 -6.52
C TYR A 31 -6.98 -1.91 -5.45
N ALA A 32 -6.14 -2.55 -4.64
CA ALA A 32 -6.57 -3.49 -3.61
C ALA A 32 -6.52 -2.86 -2.20
N GLY A 33 -5.34 -2.41 -1.79
CA GLY A 33 -5.05 -1.94 -0.43
C GLY A 33 -5.74 -0.63 -0.09
N LEU A 34 -5.71 0.36 -0.99
CA LEU A 34 -6.30 1.68 -0.72
C LEU A 34 -7.83 1.65 -0.60
N PRO A 35 -8.59 1.01 -1.53
CA PRO A 35 -10.05 0.92 -1.37
C PRO A 35 -10.45 0.20 -0.09
N LEU A 36 -9.72 -0.87 0.29
CA LEU A 36 -9.96 -1.59 1.54
C LEU A 36 -9.67 -0.70 2.75
N ALA A 37 -8.55 0.02 2.75
CA ALA A 37 -8.19 0.93 3.83
C ALA A 37 -9.24 2.04 3.98
N PHE A 38 -9.68 2.67 2.89
CA PHE A 38 -10.72 3.70 2.92
C PHE A 38 -12.05 3.16 3.45
N ALA A 39 -12.46 1.95 3.03
CA ALA A 39 -13.66 1.33 3.56
C ALA A 39 -13.58 1.08 5.08
N LEU A 40 -12.44 0.57 5.57
CA LEU A 40 -12.22 0.32 7.00
C LEU A 40 -12.15 1.62 7.81
N THR A 41 -11.48 2.65 7.29
CA THR A 41 -11.43 3.98 7.92
C THR A 41 -12.82 4.62 7.98
N ALA A 42 -13.62 4.50 6.91
CA ALA A 42 -15.01 4.99 6.89
C ALA A 42 -15.91 4.27 7.92
N MET A 43 -15.55 3.06 8.33
CA MET A 43 -16.18 2.32 9.42
C MET A 43 -15.67 2.72 10.82
N GLY A 44 -14.82 3.76 10.92
CA GLY A 44 -14.27 4.26 12.17
C GLY A 44 -13.11 3.45 12.74
N LYS A 45 -12.42 2.65 11.91
CA LYS A 45 -11.26 1.86 12.34
C LYS A 45 -9.97 2.68 12.28
N ASP A 46 -9.03 2.37 13.16
CA ASP A 46 -7.66 2.90 13.10
C ASP A 46 -6.84 2.04 12.13
N VAL A 47 -6.61 2.55 10.93
CA VAL A 47 -5.98 1.82 9.83
C VAL A 47 -4.57 2.31 9.61
N HIS A 48 -3.63 1.38 9.68
CA HIS A 48 -2.21 1.58 9.39
C HIS A 48 -1.90 0.99 8.03
N LEU A 49 -1.21 1.74 7.17
CA LEU A 49 -0.77 1.25 5.86
C LEU A 49 0.67 0.78 5.94
N ALA A 50 0.96 -0.36 5.32
CA ALA A 50 2.31 -0.84 5.12
C ALA A 50 2.51 -1.38 3.71
N ASN A 51 3.74 -1.30 3.25
CA ASN A 51 4.17 -1.93 2.01
C ASN A 51 5.56 -2.53 2.19
N PHE A 52 5.76 -3.73 1.66
CA PHE A 52 7.09 -4.31 1.54
C PHE A 52 7.67 -3.92 0.18
N SER A 53 8.60 -2.96 0.18
CA SER A 53 9.30 -2.55 -1.04
C SER A 53 10.56 -3.40 -1.25
N PHE A 54 10.66 -4.03 -2.42
CA PHE A 54 11.89 -4.66 -2.90
C PHE A 54 12.95 -3.64 -3.34
N THR A 55 12.61 -2.37 -3.37
CA THR A 55 13.48 -1.28 -3.77
C THR A 55 13.98 -0.53 -2.55
N ASP A 56 15.20 0.02 -2.59
CA ASP A 56 15.63 0.96 -1.56
C ASP A 56 14.84 2.27 -1.69
N LEU A 57 14.00 2.58 -0.70
CA LEU A 57 13.17 3.79 -0.75
C LEU A 57 13.98 5.05 -0.45
N ARG A 58 15.12 4.92 0.24
CA ARG A 58 15.99 6.07 0.59
C ARG A 58 16.61 6.73 -0.63
N THR A 59 16.72 6.00 -1.74
CA THR A 59 17.18 6.55 -3.02
C THR A 59 16.07 7.20 -3.84
N CYS A 60 14.80 7.02 -3.44
CA CYS A 60 13.64 7.58 -4.12
C CYS A 60 13.11 8.87 -3.50
N ASP A 61 13.48 9.21 -2.26
CA ASP A 61 13.00 10.42 -1.57
C ASP A 61 13.33 11.69 -2.37
N THR A 62 14.53 11.77 -2.96
CA THR A 62 14.96 12.92 -3.78
C THR A 62 14.20 13.08 -5.11
N TRP A 63 13.46 12.06 -5.56
CA TRP A 63 12.74 12.10 -6.84
C TRP A 63 11.34 12.71 -6.70
N LEU A 64 10.77 12.65 -5.50
CA LEU A 64 9.42 13.14 -5.21
C LEU A 64 9.41 14.57 -4.66
N GLU A 65 10.54 15.05 -4.14
CA GLU A 65 10.70 16.44 -3.67
C GLU A 65 10.49 17.48 -4.77
N SER A 66 10.61 17.09 -6.04
CA SER A 66 10.42 17.95 -7.22
C SER A 66 9.13 17.69 -8.00
N THR A 67 8.14 17.00 -7.41
CA THR A 67 6.86 16.71 -8.08
C THR A 67 5.69 17.37 -7.34
N ASP A 68 4.98 18.25 -8.04
CA ASP A 68 3.82 18.99 -7.52
C ASP A 68 2.49 18.39 -7.98
N THR A 69 2.49 17.65 -9.09
CA THR A 69 1.26 17.07 -9.67
C THR A 69 1.32 15.55 -9.82
N MET A 70 0.14 14.90 -9.84
CA MET A 70 0.05 13.45 -10.07
C MET A 70 0.60 13.02 -11.44
N THR A 71 0.55 13.89 -12.45
CA THR A 71 1.15 13.64 -13.76
C THR A 71 2.67 13.61 -13.67
N GLU A 72 3.27 14.53 -12.93
CA GLU A 72 4.73 14.57 -12.72
C GLU A 72 5.21 13.37 -11.92
N VAL A 73 4.45 12.94 -10.92
CA VAL A 73 4.70 11.69 -10.20
C VAL A 73 4.70 10.50 -11.17
N ALA A 74 3.69 10.39 -12.03
CA ALA A 74 3.59 9.30 -13.00
C ALA A 74 4.75 9.30 -14.02
N LEU A 75 5.14 10.47 -14.53
CA LEU A 75 6.28 10.62 -15.44
C LEU A 75 7.60 10.25 -14.77
N THR A 76 7.80 10.70 -13.52
CA THR A 76 9.01 10.39 -12.74
C THR A 76 9.12 8.90 -12.48
N ILE A 77 8.00 8.24 -12.15
CA ILE A 77 7.92 6.78 -12.00
C ILE A 77 8.34 6.08 -13.30
N GLU A 78 7.81 6.47 -14.46
CA GLU A 78 8.15 5.82 -15.73
C GLU A 78 9.61 6.06 -16.12
N GLN A 79 10.13 7.28 -15.95
CA GLN A 79 11.53 7.60 -16.24
C GLN A 79 12.52 6.75 -15.44
N HIS A 80 12.18 6.45 -14.17
CA HIS A 80 13.09 5.78 -13.26
C HIS A 80 12.73 4.31 -12.99
N ARG A 81 11.69 3.78 -13.66
CA ARG A 81 11.12 2.44 -13.43
C ARG A 81 12.17 1.32 -13.40
N TYR A 82 13.19 1.43 -14.24
CA TYR A 82 14.25 0.44 -14.38
C TYR A 82 15.57 0.86 -13.71
N GLY A 83 15.66 2.09 -13.21
CA GLY A 83 16.86 2.66 -12.58
C GLY A 83 16.91 2.46 -11.06
N VAL A 84 15.92 1.80 -10.47
CA VAL A 84 15.85 1.57 -9.02
C VAL A 84 16.61 0.33 -8.61
N ASP A 85 17.53 0.49 -7.65
CA ASP A 85 18.28 -0.61 -7.09
C ASP A 85 17.35 -1.51 -6.27
N ARG A 86 17.35 -2.80 -6.62
CA ARG A 86 16.50 -3.81 -5.99
C ARG A 86 17.28 -4.47 -4.88
N ARG A 87 16.75 -4.42 -3.66
CA ARG A 87 17.25 -5.19 -2.54
C ARG A 87 17.24 -6.66 -2.91
N LEU A 88 18.40 -7.30 -2.78
CA LEU A 88 18.52 -8.75 -2.89
C LEU A 88 17.57 -9.42 -1.89
N TRP A 89 16.90 -10.48 -2.34
CA TRP A 89 16.03 -11.29 -1.50
C TRP A 89 16.79 -11.74 -0.24
N ARG A 90 16.38 -11.24 0.93
CA ARG A 90 16.85 -11.80 2.20
C ARG A 90 16.04 -13.06 2.45
N ALA A 91 16.69 -14.22 2.37
CA ALA A 91 16.09 -15.45 2.84
C ALA A 91 15.76 -15.27 4.33
N PHE A 92 14.48 -15.18 4.67
CA PHE A 92 14.05 -15.27 6.05
C PHE A 92 14.20 -16.73 6.47
N PRO A 93 15.06 -17.07 7.44
CA PRO A 93 15.04 -18.40 8.02
C PRO A 93 13.66 -18.56 8.68
N HIS A 94 12.90 -19.51 8.15
CA HIS A 94 11.63 -19.96 8.71
C HIS A 94 11.89 -20.95 9.85
#